data_AF-A0A915DA62-F1
#
_entry.id   AF-A0A915DA62-F1
#
_cell.length_a   1.000
_cell.length_b   1.000
_cell.length_c   1.000
_cell.angle_alpha   90.00
_cell.angle_beta   90.00
_cell.angle_gamma   90.00
#
_symmetry.space_group_name_H-M   'P 1'
#
loop_
_entity.id
_entity.type
_entity.pdbx_description
1 polymer ?
#
loop_
_entity_poly.entity_id
_entity_poly.type
_entity_poly.pdbx_seq_one_letter_code
_entity_poly.pdbx_strand_id
1 'polypeptide(L)'
;MRRDKQKLEVVKYSTPVCVSFNRPVINILDQVSGLQSRSSHTRICNRVHNLMDSHLHHLTTGLMDEQKARNKLNEFPKLILYDQLTDINLITEPFFRGMLQASVRATLRKLRQKLQIPIPSTMGRTMFGIMDESGQLQSGQVFIRYTRNAFNKLPKENTERIVLTGPVLLTKNPSIVAGDIRMYEAVDLPCLHYLSDVVVFPSHGTRPHPDEMAGSDLDGDEYTVIWDPELYLEGNEDAFDHTSQATESIPTTEEELRINMANFFVDYIKQDSIGKIANAFLINADLYGIKHEVCQRIAKKHMAAVDFPKTGVPPPELSKKWDGDKPPERSERSPDYMEKVNEPSYISSRLNGQLFRRAKQIDDIISATNIISLYFFIY
;
A
#
# COMPACT_ATOMS: atom_id res chain seq x y z
N MET A 1 -1.04 36.78 33.28
CA MET A 1 -0.39 35.74 32.46
C MET A 1 -1.14 34.42 32.60
N ARG A 2 -2.13 34.15 31.75
CA ARG A 2 -2.70 32.80 31.63
C ARG A 2 -1.64 31.98 30.90
N ARG A 3 -0.99 31.04 31.59
CA ARG A 3 -0.32 29.93 30.89
C ARG A 3 -1.46 29.15 30.23
N ASP A 4 -1.65 29.33 28.93
CA ASP A 4 -2.47 28.40 28.16
C ASP A 4 -1.93 27.01 28.46
N LYS A 5 -2.77 26.18 29.09
CA LYS A 5 -2.43 24.79 29.38
C LYS A 5 -2.19 24.14 28.02
N GLN A 6 -0.94 23.78 27.74
CA GLN A 6 -0.60 22.95 26.59
C GLN A 6 -1.48 21.70 26.66
N LYS A 7 -2.47 21.61 25.76
CA LYS A 7 -3.34 20.45 25.63
C LYS A 7 -2.67 19.50 24.65
N LEU A 8 -2.44 18.26 25.09
CA LEU A 8 -2.04 17.19 24.19
C LEU A 8 -3.27 16.70 23.43
N GLU A 9 -3.21 16.75 22.10
CA GLU A 9 -4.24 16.23 21.21
C GLU A 9 -3.68 15.01 20.46
N VAL A 10 -4.40 13.89 20.47
CA VAL A 10 -3.96 12.63 19.86
C VAL A 10 -4.83 12.34 18.65
N VAL A 11 -4.23 12.35 17.46
CA VAL A 11 -4.92 12.04 16.19
C VAL A 11 -5.08 10.54 16.00
N LYS A 12 -4.02 9.78 16.28
CA LYS A 12 -3.98 8.31 16.14
C LYS A 12 -2.96 7.74 17.13
N TYR A 13 -3.15 6.49 17.51
CA TYR A 13 -2.23 5.72 18.36
C TYR A 13 -1.86 4.41 17.67
N SER A 14 -0.72 3.85 18.03
CA SER A 14 -0.25 2.59 17.47
C SER A 14 -1.22 1.45 17.78
N THR A 15 -1.57 0.68 16.75
CA THR A 15 -2.41 -0.52 16.87
C THR A 15 -1.95 -1.59 15.87
N PRO A 16 -2.28 -2.87 16.10
CA PRO A 16 -1.96 -3.91 15.13
C PRO A 16 -2.77 -3.71 13.85
N VAL A 17 -2.12 -3.50 12.71
CA VAL A 17 -2.77 -3.28 11.40
C VAL A 17 -2.29 -4.30 10.38
N CYS A 18 -3.23 -5.02 9.76
CA CYS A 18 -2.94 -5.95 8.66
C CYS A 18 -2.54 -5.18 7.41
N VAL A 19 -1.65 -5.76 6.61
CA VAL A 19 -1.15 -5.15 5.38
C VAL A 19 -1.69 -5.86 4.14
N SER A 20 -1.75 -5.12 3.04
CA SER A 20 -2.09 -5.65 1.72
C SER A 20 -1.21 -4.99 0.68
N PHE A 21 -0.85 -5.75 -0.35
CA PHE A 21 -0.20 -5.21 -1.52
C PHE A 21 -1.14 -4.32 -2.34
N ASN A 22 -0.52 -3.54 -3.21
CA ASN A 22 -1.15 -2.71 -4.22
C ASN A 22 -0.32 -2.79 -5.52
N ARG A 23 -0.84 -2.23 -6.61
CA ARG A 23 -0.16 -2.26 -7.93
C ARG A 23 1.27 -1.71 -7.90
N PRO A 24 1.57 -0.57 -7.24
CA PRO A 24 2.95 -0.06 -7.17
C PRO A 24 3.93 -1.00 -6.45
N VAL A 25 3.57 -1.54 -5.28
CA VAL A 25 4.43 -2.50 -4.57
C VAL A 25 4.67 -3.75 -5.42
N ILE A 26 3.62 -4.30 -6.03
CA ILE A 26 3.73 -5.46 -6.93
C ILE A 26 4.64 -5.14 -8.13
N ASN A 27 4.54 -3.94 -8.70
CA ASN A 27 5.38 -3.49 -9.80
C ASN A 27 6.87 -3.44 -9.41
N ILE A 28 7.20 -2.92 -8.23
CA ILE A 28 8.58 -2.87 -7.74
C ILE A 28 9.08 -4.29 -7.50
N LEU A 29 8.32 -5.14 -6.79
CA LEU A 29 8.69 -6.53 -6.52
C LEU A 29 8.94 -7.33 -7.80
N ASP A 30 8.05 -7.22 -8.80
CA ASP A 30 8.18 -7.87 -10.11
C ASP A 30 9.48 -7.45 -10.81
N GLN A 31 9.71 -6.15 -10.92
CA GLN A 31 10.80 -5.63 -11.74
C GLN A 31 12.17 -5.69 -11.05
N VAL A 32 12.26 -5.35 -9.76
CA VAL A 32 13.52 -5.39 -9.00
C VAL A 32 14.01 -6.82 -8.86
N SER A 33 13.13 -7.77 -8.51
CA SER A 33 13.52 -9.18 -8.45
C SER A 33 14.00 -9.70 -9.81
N GLY A 34 13.40 -9.25 -10.90
CA GLY A 34 13.80 -9.57 -12.27
C GLY A 34 15.17 -9.02 -12.67
N LEU A 35 15.60 -7.90 -12.06
CA LEU A 35 16.93 -7.32 -12.25
C LEU A 35 18.01 -8.01 -11.40
N GLN A 36 17.63 -8.64 -10.28
CA GLN A 36 18.54 -9.31 -9.36
C GLN A 36 18.89 -10.72 -9.83
N SER A 37 17.91 -11.63 -9.87
CA SER A 37 18.13 -12.99 -10.37
C SER A 37 16.84 -13.65 -10.85
N ARG A 38 16.98 -14.60 -11.80
CA ARG A 38 15.85 -15.39 -12.29
C ARG A 38 15.17 -16.20 -11.18
N SER A 39 15.95 -16.68 -10.21
CA SER A 39 15.45 -17.49 -9.11
C SER A 39 14.60 -16.67 -8.14
N SER A 40 15.09 -15.49 -7.74
CA SER A 40 14.37 -14.54 -6.90
C SER A 40 13.08 -14.08 -7.57
N HIS A 41 13.17 -13.69 -8.85
CA HIS A 41 12.01 -13.28 -9.63
C HIS A 41 10.91 -14.34 -9.70
N THR A 42 11.28 -15.58 -9.99
CA THR A 42 10.32 -16.69 -10.08
C THR A 42 9.68 -16.95 -8.72
N ARG A 43 10.47 -16.97 -7.64
CA ARG A 43 9.99 -17.15 -6.26
C ARG A 43 8.98 -16.08 -5.86
N ILE A 44 9.33 -14.80 -6.02
CA ILE A 44 8.49 -13.66 -5.64
C ILE A 44 7.20 -13.63 -6.46
N CYS A 45 7.28 -13.75 -7.79
CA CYS A 45 6.10 -13.77 -8.65
C CYS A 45 5.14 -14.92 -8.29
N ASN A 46 5.67 -16.13 -8.07
CA ASN A 46 4.87 -17.27 -7.64
C ASN A 46 4.24 -17.03 -6.26
N ARG A 47 4.98 -16.41 -5.34
CA ARG A 47 4.45 -16.10 -4.01
C ARG A 47 3.29 -15.11 -4.07
N VAL A 48 3.37 -14.07 -4.89
CA VAL A 48 2.26 -13.12 -5.07
C VAL A 48 1.02 -13.80 -5.68
N HIS A 49 1.21 -14.69 -6.66
CA HIS A 49 0.11 -15.52 -7.18
C HIS A 49 -0.51 -16.40 -6.08
N ASN A 50 0.31 -17.06 -5.26
CA ASN A 50 -0.15 -17.91 -4.16
C ASN A 50 -0.92 -17.11 -3.10
N LEU A 51 -0.50 -15.88 -2.80
CA LEU A 51 -1.20 -14.98 -1.89
C LEU A 51 -2.58 -14.59 -2.43
N MET A 52 -2.67 -14.27 -3.72
CA MET A 52 -3.94 -14.01 -4.39
C MET A 52 -4.85 -15.25 -4.34
N ASP A 53 -4.31 -16.44 -4.56
CA ASP A 53 -5.07 -17.70 -4.54
C ASP A 53 -5.59 -18.05 -3.17
N SER A 54 -4.74 -17.91 -2.15
CA SER A 54 -5.16 -18.06 -0.76
C SER A 54 -6.28 -17.08 -0.40
N HIS A 55 -6.20 -15.84 -0.89
CA HIS A 55 -7.24 -14.84 -0.67
C HIS A 55 -8.57 -15.22 -1.34
N LEU A 56 -8.53 -15.63 -2.61
CA LEU A 56 -9.71 -16.08 -3.36
C LEU A 56 -10.32 -17.34 -2.75
N HIS A 57 -9.50 -18.27 -2.28
CA HIS A 57 -9.95 -19.47 -1.56
C HIS A 57 -10.65 -19.11 -0.24
N HIS A 58 -10.12 -18.15 0.52
CA HIS A 58 -10.80 -17.66 1.73
C HIS A 58 -12.16 -17.03 1.41
N LEU A 59 -12.26 -16.24 0.34
CA LEU A 59 -13.53 -15.63 -0.08
C LEU A 59 -14.58 -16.67 -0.48
N THR A 60 -14.17 -17.69 -1.23
CA THR A 60 -15.08 -18.75 -1.70
C THR A 60 -15.50 -19.68 -0.58
N THR A 61 -14.58 -20.05 0.32
CA THR A 61 -14.93 -20.90 1.46
C THR A 61 -15.85 -20.21 2.47
N GLY A 62 -15.80 -18.88 2.59
CA GLY A 62 -16.78 -18.10 3.37
C GLY A 62 -18.22 -18.15 2.83
N LEU A 63 -18.42 -18.64 1.60
CA LEU A 63 -19.75 -18.87 1.02
C LEU A 63 -20.25 -20.32 1.16
N MET A 64 -19.39 -21.22 1.65
CA MET A 64 -19.65 -22.67 1.67
C MET A 64 -19.55 -23.29 3.07
N ASP A 65 -18.80 -22.66 3.98
CA ASP A 65 -18.58 -23.13 5.34
C ASP A 65 -19.16 -22.16 6.38
N GLU A 66 -20.06 -22.66 7.24
CA GLU A 66 -20.87 -21.82 8.12
C GLU A 66 -20.01 -21.07 9.16
N GLN A 67 -18.96 -21.72 9.67
CA GLN A 67 -18.07 -21.09 10.64
C GLN A 67 -17.27 -19.96 9.98
N LYS A 68 -16.79 -20.16 8.74
CA LYS A 68 -16.09 -19.12 7.98
C LYS A 68 -17.03 -17.98 7.59
N ALA A 69 -18.27 -18.30 7.20
CA ALA A 69 -19.31 -17.30 6.94
C ALA A 69 -19.54 -16.41 8.18
N ARG A 70 -19.67 -17.03 9.36
CA ARG A 70 -19.83 -16.34 10.64
C ARG A 70 -18.65 -15.43 10.96
N ASN A 71 -17.42 -15.94 10.82
CA ASN A 71 -16.20 -15.15 11.01
C ASN A 71 -16.18 -13.93 10.08
N LYS A 72 -16.59 -14.09 8.82
CA LYS A 72 -16.63 -13.00 7.84
C LYS A 72 -17.70 -11.96 8.18
N LEU A 73 -18.88 -12.40 8.61
CA LEU A 73 -19.97 -11.51 9.02
C LEU A 73 -19.61 -10.73 10.27
N ASN A 74 -18.86 -11.31 11.21
CA ASN A 74 -18.35 -10.61 12.39
C ASN A 74 -17.36 -9.46 12.07
N GLU A 75 -16.85 -9.36 10.83
CA GLU A 75 -16.08 -8.19 10.37
C GLU A 75 -16.98 -6.99 10.02
N PHE A 76 -18.28 -7.19 9.83
CA PHE A 76 -19.23 -6.11 9.56
C PHE A 76 -19.50 -5.29 10.83
N PRO A 77 -20.06 -4.07 10.71
CA PRO A 77 -20.50 -3.30 11.86
C PRO A 77 -21.34 -4.16 12.81
N LYS A 78 -20.99 -4.13 14.11
CA LYS A 78 -21.53 -5.00 15.17
C LYS A 78 -22.96 -4.63 15.59
N LEU A 79 -23.88 -4.53 14.63
CA LEU A 79 -25.31 -4.37 14.88
C LEU A 79 -25.99 -5.73 15.14
N ILE A 80 -25.41 -6.82 14.63
CA ILE A 80 -25.90 -8.18 14.77
C ILE A 80 -24.84 -8.99 15.51
N LEU A 81 -25.23 -9.70 16.56
CA LEU A 81 -24.38 -10.64 17.28
C LEU A 81 -24.44 -11.99 16.58
N TYR A 82 -23.72 -12.12 15.46
CA TYR A 82 -23.78 -13.32 14.63
C TYR A 82 -23.46 -14.58 15.43
N ASP A 83 -22.54 -14.54 16.39
CA ASP A 83 -22.17 -15.69 17.24
C ASP A 83 -23.33 -16.22 18.11
N GLN A 84 -24.37 -15.43 18.35
CA GLN A 84 -25.55 -15.85 19.11
C GLN A 84 -26.63 -16.50 18.23
N LEU A 85 -26.53 -16.38 16.90
CA LEU A 85 -27.47 -16.97 15.96
C LEU A 85 -27.12 -18.44 15.71
N THR A 86 -27.62 -19.31 16.59
CA THR A 86 -27.36 -20.76 16.55
C THR A 86 -28.43 -21.54 15.77
N ASP A 87 -29.66 -21.02 15.71
CA ASP A 87 -30.79 -21.69 15.04
C ASP A 87 -30.89 -21.38 13.54
N ILE A 88 -29.98 -20.58 12.99
CA ILE A 88 -30.02 -20.10 11.60
C ILE A 88 -28.72 -20.46 10.89
N ASN A 89 -28.82 -21.16 9.76
CA ASN A 89 -27.70 -21.37 8.87
C ASN A 89 -27.45 -20.11 8.03
N LEU A 90 -26.33 -19.44 8.30
CA LEU A 90 -25.96 -18.14 7.71
C LEU A 90 -25.64 -18.21 6.21
N ILE A 91 -25.46 -19.41 5.65
CA ILE A 91 -25.15 -19.60 4.23
C ILE A 91 -26.42 -19.78 3.41
N THR A 92 -27.44 -20.43 3.97
CA THR A 92 -28.69 -20.72 3.29
C THR A 92 -29.73 -19.61 3.47
N GLU A 93 -29.72 -18.95 4.63
CA GLU A 93 -30.66 -17.87 4.91
C GLU A 93 -30.44 -16.69 3.92
N PRO A 94 -31.48 -16.24 3.18
CA PRO A 94 -31.33 -15.28 2.10
C PRO A 94 -30.66 -13.95 2.47
N PHE A 95 -30.96 -13.39 3.64
CA PHE A 95 -30.40 -12.12 4.07
C PHE A 95 -28.89 -12.23 4.33
N PHE A 96 -28.45 -13.19 5.15
CA PHE A 96 -27.02 -13.40 5.45
C PHE A 96 -26.23 -13.86 4.21
N ARG A 97 -26.82 -14.73 3.38
CA ARG A 97 -26.23 -15.12 2.10
C ARG A 97 -26.02 -13.92 1.19
N GLY A 98 -27.00 -13.02 1.10
CA GLY A 98 -26.91 -11.78 0.34
C GLY A 98 -25.79 -10.87 0.84
N MET A 99 -25.63 -10.73 2.17
CA MET A 99 -24.53 -9.98 2.78
C MET A 99 -23.15 -10.56 2.44
N LEU A 100 -23.00 -11.89 2.53
CA LEU A 100 -21.76 -12.58 2.18
C LEU A 100 -21.41 -12.39 0.70
N GLN A 101 -22.39 -12.57 -0.20
CA GLN A 101 -22.21 -12.33 -1.64
C GLN A 101 -21.81 -10.89 -1.94
N ALA A 102 -22.43 -9.91 -1.28
CA ALA A 102 -22.06 -8.50 -1.41
C ALA A 102 -20.61 -8.26 -0.92
N SER A 103 -20.21 -8.89 0.19
CA SER A 103 -18.83 -8.84 0.72
C SER A 103 -17.80 -9.36 -0.29
N VAL A 104 -18.10 -10.52 -0.90
CA VAL A 104 -17.23 -11.15 -1.89
C VAL A 104 -17.13 -10.27 -3.14
N ARG A 105 -18.25 -9.75 -3.66
CA ARG A 105 -18.25 -8.83 -4.81
C ARG A 105 -17.46 -7.55 -4.52
N ALA A 106 -17.63 -6.96 -3.34
CA ALA A 106 -16.88 -5.77 -2.94
C ALA A 106 -15.37 -6.05 -2.88
N THR A 107 -14.98 -7.21 -2.35
CA THR A 107 -13.57 -7.62 -2.26
C THR A 107 -12.98 -7.90 -3.64
N LEU A 108 -13.68 -8.65 -4.50
CA LEU A 108 -13.24 -8.92 -5.88
C LEU A 108 -13.09 -7.65 -6.70
N ARG A 109 -14.01 -6.69 -6.53
CA ARG A 109 -13.91 -5.38 -7.18
C ARG A 109 -12.64 -4.64 -6.74
N LYS A 110 -12.30 -4.67 -5.44
CA LYS A 110 -11.03 -4.11 -4.92
C LYS A 110 -9.81 -4.85 -5.48
N LEU A 111 -9.87 -6.17 -5.58
CA LEU A 111 -8.81 -6.98 -6.16
C LEU A 111 -8.60 -6.62 -7.64
N ARG A 112 -9.66 -6.57 -8.47
CA ARG A 112 -9.58 -6.17 -9.88
C ARG A 112 -9.06 -4.74 -10.06
N GLN A 113 -9.63 -3.78 -9.35
CA GLN A 113 -9.34 -2.36 -9.55
C GLN A 113 -8.02 -1.90 -8.91
N LYS A 114 -7.61 -2.49 -7.78
CA LYS A 114 -6.45 -2.01 -7.01
C LYS A 114 -5.37 -3.07 -6.78
N LEU A 115 -5.61 -4.33 -7.16
CA LEU A 115 -4.79 -5.49 -6.78
C LEU A 115 -4.49 -5.50 -5.28
N GLN A 116 -5.52 -5.24 -4.47
CA GLN A 116 -5.41 -5.28 -3.02
C GLN A 116 -5.32 -6.75 -2.55
N ILE A 117 -4.10 -7.29 -2.51
CA ILE A 117 -3.82 -8.67 -2.11
C ILE A 117 -3.36 -8.66 -0.64
N PRO A 118 -4.13 -9.24 0.31
CA PRO A 118 -3.73 -9.25 1.70
C PRO A 118 -2.54 -10.15 1.96
N ILE A 119 -1.66 -9.70 2.86
CA ILE A 119 -0.58 -10.53 3.41
C ILE A 119 -1.10 -11.20 4.68
N PRO A 120 -0.79 -12.49 4.92
CA PRO A 120 -1.11 -13.15 6.17
C PRO A 120 -0.64 -12.32 7.36
N SER A 121 -1.50 -12.19 8.36
CA SER A 121 -1.17 -11.42 9.56
C SER A 121 0.00 -12.01 10.35
N THR A 122 0.41 -13.25 10.09
CA THR A 122 1.61 -13.84 10.68
C THR A 122 2.90 -13.47 9.95
N MET A 123 2.82 -12.73 8.84
CA MET A 123 3.94 -12.45 7.92
C MET A 123 4.06 -10.98 7.52
N GLY A 124 3.12 -10.11 7.95
CA GLY A 124 3.22 -8.68 7.66
C GLY A 124 2.26 -7.81 8.45
N ARG A 125 2.66 -6.55 8.63
CA ARG A 125 1.92 -5.49 9.34
C ARG A 125 2.15 -4.13 8.70
N THR A 126 1.22 -3.23 8.94
CA THR A 126 1.47 -1.79 8.82
C THR A 126 1.75 -1.24 10.22
N MET A 127 2.84 -0.48 10.37
CA MET A 127 3.32 0.02 11.67
C MET A 127 3.78 1.47 11.54
N PHE A 128 3.65 2.26 12.60
CA PHE A 128 4.28 3.59 12.64
C PHE A 128 5.80 3.47 12.68
N GLY A 129 6.48 4.39 12.00
CA GLY A 129 7.92 4.57 12.17
C GLY A 129 8.23 5.46 13.36
N ILE A 130 9.24 5.07 14.15
CA ILE A 130 9.84 5.92 15.18
C ILE A 130 11.36 5.80 15.18
N MET A 131 12.03 6.73 15.83
CA MET A 131 13.48 6.74 15.98
C MET A 131 13.92 5.97 17.23
N ASP A 132 15.07 5.31 17.16
CA ASP A 132 15.76 4.75 18.32
C ASP A 132 16.44 5.85 19.15
N GLU A 133 15.78 6.22 20.24
CA GLU A 133 16.32 7.17 21.22
C GLU A 133 17.46 6.57 22.08
N SER A 134 17.65 5.24 22.05
CA SER A 134 18.74 4.59 22.79
C SER A 134 20.09 4.64 22.06
N GLY A 135 20.07 4.85 20.74
CA GLY A 135 21.27 4.90 19.88
C GLY A 135 21.98 3.56 19.70
N GLN A 136 21.31 2.43 19.97
CA GLN A 136 21.91 1.09 19.91
C GLN A 136 21.74 0.41 18.55
N LEU A 137 20.68 0.73 17.81
CA LEU A 137 20.47 0.21 16.47
C LEU A 137 21.55 0.72 15.51
N GLN A 138 22.18 -0.21 14.78
CA GLN A 138 23.14 0.11 13.74
C GLN A 138 22.44 0.39 12.40
N SER A 139 23.13 1.07 11.49
CA SER A 139 22.67 1.21 10.10
C SER A 139 22.44 -0.17 9.48
N GLY A 140 21.34 -0.32 8.73
CA GLY A 140 20.85 -1.61 8.22
C GLY A 140 19.98 -2.42 9.19
N GLN A 141 19.90 -2.05 10.48
CA GLN A 141 19.07 -2.73 11.48
C GLN A 141 17.78 -1.99 11.77
N VAL A 142 16.76 -2.71 12.23
CA VAL A 142 15.51 -2.18 12.79
C VAL A 142 15.10 -2.99 14.03
N PHE A 143 14.35 -2.39 14.94
CA PHE A 143 13.68 -3.14 16.01
C PHE A 143 12.18 -3.19 15.74
N ILE A 144 11.62 -4.40 15.79
CA ILE A 144 10.20 -4.64 15.55
C ILE A 144 9.67 -5.61 16.60
N ARG A 145 8.68 -5.16 17.37
CA ARG A 145 7.89 -6.00 18.27
C ARG A 145 6.42 -5.77 17.98
N TYR A 146 5.65 -6.84 17.81
CA TYR A 146 4.25 -6.74 17.39
C TYR A 146 3.32 -7.60 18.25
N THR A 147 2.09 -7.15 18.38
CA THR A 147 1.01 -7.91 19.02
C THR A 147 0.66 -9.12 18.15
N ARG A 148 0.65 -10.33 18.74
CA ARG A 148 0.40 -11.59 18.00
C ARG A 148 -0.95 -11.55 17.26
N ASN A 149 -2.01 -11.10 17.93
CA ASN A 149 -3.34 -10.99 17.36
C ASN A 149 -3.56 -9.64 16.66
N ALA A 150 -3.51 -9.63 15.32
CA ALA A 150 -3.72 -8.43 14.49
C ALA A 150 -5.11 -7.78 14.60
N PHE A 151 -6.09 -8.54 15.10
CA PHE A 151 -7.47 -8.09 15.25
C PHE A 151 -7.73 -7.47 16.63
N ASN A 152 -6.79 -7.61 17.57
CA ASN A 152 -6.86 -6.93 18.86
C ASN A 152 -6.44 -5.46 18.71
N LYS A 153 -7.41 -4.57 18.47
CA LYS A 153 -7.16 -3.13 18.27
C LYS A 153 -6.83 -2.37 19.56
N LEU A 154 -7.06 -2.98 20.72
CA LEU A 154 -6.79 -2.39 22.03
C LEU A 154 -5.98 -3.39 22.88
N PRO A 155 -4.72 -3.65 22.52
CA PRO A 155 -3.88 -4.60 23.24
C PRO A 155 -3.62 -4.10 24.67
N LYS A 156 -3.98 -4.92 25.65
CA LYS A 156 -3.68 -4.72 27.08
C LYS A 156 -2.21 -5.07 27.38
N GLU A 157 -1.72 -4.72 28.56
CA GLU A 157 -0.35 -5.01 28.99
C GLU A 157 0.01 -6.51 28.88
N ASN A 158 -0.88 -7.39 29.32
CA ASN A 158 -0.70 -8.85 29.27
C ASN A 158 -0.91 -9.47 27.87
N THR A 159 -1.14 -8.66 26.83
CA THR A 159 -1.30 -9.18 25.47
C THR A 159 0.03 -9.77 24.98
N GLU A 160 -0.04 -10.95 24.40
CA GLU A 160 1.14 -11.61 23.84
C GLU A 160 1.74 -10.80 22.68
N ARG A 161 3.05 -10.58 22.75
CA ARG A 161 3.84 -9.83 21.77
C ARG A 161 5.05 -10.66 21.35
N ILE A 162 5.41 -10.52 20.09
CA ILE A 162 6.52 -11.25 19.47
C ILE A 162 7.56 -10.22 19.05
N VAL A 163 8.81 -10.45 19.44
CA VAL A 163 9.95 -9.71 18.90
C VAL A 163 10.35 -10.39 17.60
N LEU A 164 10.41 -9.62 16.53
CA LEU A 164 10.80 -10.09 15.22
C LEU A 164 12.34 -10.03 15.10
N THR A 165 12.93 -11.10 14.57
CA THR A 165 14.37 -11.18 14.30
C THR A 165 14.61 -11.73 12.90
N GLY A 166 15.68 -11.29 12.24
CA GLY A 166 16.04 -11.74 10.90
C GLY A 166 15.66 -10.74 9.81
N PRO A 167 15.82 -11.13 8.53
CA PRO A 167 15.58 -10.22 7.41
C PRO A 167 14.12 -9.79 7.35
N VAL A 168 13.89 -8.53 6.99
CA VAL A 168 12.55 -7.95 6.88
C VAL A 168 12.50 -6.97 5.70
N LEU A 169 11.41 -7.03 4.94
CA LEU A 169 11.12 -6.15 3.82
C LEU A 169 10.25 -5.00 4.31
N LEU A 170 10.72 -3.76 4.12
CA LEU A 170 10.03 -2.52 4.46
C LEU A 170 9.75 -1.70 3.21
N THR A 171 8.64 -0.97 3.24
CA THR A 171 8.34 0.09 2.26
C THR A 171 7.33 1.07 2.84
N LYS A 172 7.29 2.28 2.28
CA LYS A 172 6.27 3.29 2.59
C LYS A 172 5.38 3.53 1.37
N ASN A 173 4.07 3.58 1.60
CA ASN A 173 3.12 3.92 0.56
C ASN A 173 2.93 5.44 0.48
N PRO A 174 2.88 6.04 -0.73
CA PRO A 174 3.02 5.39 -2.04
C PRO A 174 4.49 5.10 -2.41
N SER A 175 4.80 3.84 -2.73
CA SER A 175 6.11 3.42 -3.26
C SER A 175 6.06 3.38 -4.77
N ILE A 176 7.00 3.99 -5.48
CA ILE A 176 6.97 4.10 -6.94
C ILE A 176 8.27 3.64 -7.58
N VAL A 177 9.42 4.08 -7.07
CA VAL A 177 10.72 3.78 -7.68
C VAL A 177 11.29 2.45 -7.17
N ALA A 178 12.31 1.93 -7.85
CA ALA A 178 12.95 0.68 -7.51
C ALA A 178 13.49 0.64 -6.06
N GLY A 179 14.05 1.77 -5.59
CA GLY A 179 14.65 1.89 -4.25
C GLY A 179 13.68 2.01 -3.08
N ASP A 180 12.37 2.17 -3.33
CA ASP A 180 11.37 2.41 -2.27
C ASP A 180 11.01 1.16 -1.46
N ILE A 181 11.40 -0.03 -1.93
CA ILE A 181 11.30 -1.29 -1.18
C ILE A 181 12.69 -1.69 -0.74
N ARG A 182 12.86 -1.91 0.57
CA ARG A 182 14.17 -2.15 1.18
C ARG A 182 14.14 -3.35 2.12
N MET A 183 15.24 -4.06 2.16
CA MET A 183 15.57 -5.12 3.09
C MET A 183 16.39 -4.54 4.24
N TYR A 184 15.99 -4.85 5.46
CA TYR A 184 16.70 -4.56 6.70
C TYR A 184 16.81 -5.82 7.55
N GLU A 185 17.60 -5.76 8.61
CA GLU A 185 17.72 -6.82 9.60
C GLU A 185 16.97 -6.44 10.88
N ALA A 186 15.93 -7.19 11.23
CA ALA A 186 15.25 -7.04 12.51
C ALA A 186 16.10 -7.67 13.62
N VAL A 187 16.39 -6.91 14.68
CA VAL A 187 17.22 -7.36 15.80
C VAL A 187 16.49 -7.26 17.13
N ASP A 188 16.79 -8.16 18.05
CA ASP A 188 16.27 -8.09 19.41
C ASP A 188 17.12 -7.15 20.28
N LEU A 189 16.50 -6.09 20.78
CA LEU A 189 17.08 -5.14 21.72
C LEU A 189 16.19 -5.05 22.97
N PRO A 190 16.59 -5.70 24.09
CA PRO A 190 15.81 -5.69 25.33
C PRO A 190 15.45 -4.30 25.86
N CYS A 191 16.32 -3.31 25.66
CA CYS A 191 16.05 -1.93 26.05
C CYS A 191 14.85 -1.31 25.31
N LEU A 192 14.49 -1.81 24.13
CA LEU A 192 13.36 -1.33 23.31
C LEU A 192 12.07 -2.13 23.50
N HIS A 193 12.05 -3.13 24.40
CA HIS A 193 10.88 -3.99 24.59
C HIS A 193 9.63 -3.26 25.08
N TYR A 194 9.75 -2.04 25.59
CA TYR A 194 8.57 -1.23 25.93
C TYR A 194 7.79 -0.74 24.70
N LEU A 195 8.39 -0.80 23.51
CA LEU A 195 7.78 -0.41 22.23
C LEU A 195 7.08 -1.62 21.58
N SER A 196 5.90 -1.40 21.01
CA SER A 196 5.08 -2.43 20.36
C SER A 196 4.27 -1.85 19.22
N ASP A 197 4.07 -2.64 18.16
CA ASP A 197 3.31 -2.32 16.95
C ASP A 197 3.85 -1.08 16.22
N VAL A 198 5.16 -0.84 16.36
CA VAL A 198 5.94 0.21 15.71
C VAL A 198 7.19 -0.41 15.11
N VAL A 199 7.73 0.22 14.06
CA VAL A 199 9.08 -0.06 13.57
C VAL A 199 10.02 1.03 14.06
N VAL A 200 11.11 0.61 14.71
CA VAL A 200 12.12 1.52 15.25
C VAL A 200 13.32 1.55 14.31
N PHE A 201 13.66 2.74 13.84
CA PHE A 201 14.79 3.00 12.95
C PHE A 201 16.00 3.52 13.72
N PRO A 202 17.23 3.25 13.25
CA PRO A 202 18.44 3.76 13.88
C PRO A 202 18.50 5.29 13.81
N SER A 203 19.02 5.91 14.87
CA SER A 203 19.29 7.36 14.92
C SER A 203 20.62 7.75 14.26
N HIS A 204 21.41 6.77 13.82
CA HIS A 204 22.72 6.95 13.21
C HIS A 204 22.85 6.20 11.89
N GLY A 205 23.57 6.79 10.94
CA GLY A 205 23.80 6.23 9.61
C GLY A 205 24.20 7.30 8.60
N THR A 206 24.49 6.88 7.37
CA THR A 206 24.82 7.80 6.26
C THR A 206 23.59 8.51 5.71
N ARG A 207 22.43 7.86 5.80
CA ARG A 207 21.13 8.35 5.34
C ARG A 207 20.05 7.78 6.26
N PRO A 208 19.04 8.56 6.68
CA PRO A 208 17.93 8.03 7.48
C PRO A 208 17.15 6.97 6.70
N HIS A 209 16.93 5.77 7.27
CA HIS A 209 16.17 4.70 6.63
C HIS A 209 14.75 5.11 6.19
N PRO A 210 13.98 5.91 6.95
CA PRO A 210 12.74 6.53 6.48
C PRO A 210 12.87 7.23 5.12
N ASP A 211 13.89 8.08 4.98
CA ASP A 211 14.12 8.89 3.79
C ASP A 211 14.52 8.03 2.58
N GLU A 212 15.13 6.86 2.80
CA GLU A 212 15.43 5.91 1.73
C GLU A 212 14.17 5.30 1.07
N MET A 213 13.01 5.39 1.72
CA MET A 213 11.74 4.82 1.27
C MET A 213 10.73 5.92 0.96
N ALA A 214 10.62 6.33 -0.31
CA ALA A 214 9.67 7.34 -0.76
C ALA A 214 9.81 8.71 -0.05
N GLY A 215 11.01 9.07 0.44
CA GLY A 215 11.27 10.33 1.14
C GLY A 215 10.46 10.48 2.43
N SER A 216 10.26 9.36 3.15
CA SER A 216 9.46 9.32 4.37
C SER A 216 10.15 10.06 5.53
N ASP A 217 9.36 10.53 6.48
CA ASP A 217 9.84 11.03 7.76
C ASP A 217 9.20 10.25 8.92
N LEU A 218 9.27 10.82 10.13
CA LEU A 218 8.76 10.21 11.38
C LEU A 218 7.72 11.10 12.06
N ASP A 219 6.90 11.84 11.30
CA ASP A 219 5.84 12.72 11.81
C ASP A 219 4.49 12.02 12.04
N GLY A 220 4.42 10.71 11.75
CA GLY A 220 3.19 9.92 11.72
C GLY A 220 3.12 8.92 10.55
N ASP A 221 4.18 8.83 9.75
CA ASP A 221 4.28 7.89 8.63
C ASP A 221 4.14 6.42 9.06
N GLU A 222 3.45 5.66 8.21
CA GLU A 222 3.21 4.23 8.38
C GLU A 222 3.96 3.40 7.33
N TYR A 223 4.63 2.35 7.80
CA TYR A 223 5.48 1.47 7.00
C TYR A 223 4.81 0.11 6.85
N THR A 224 4.87 -0.43 5.64
CA THR A 224 4.58 -1.83 5.36
C THR A 224 5.79 -2.65 5.74
N VAL A 225 5.63 -3.54 6.71
CA VAL A 225 6.67 -4.42 7.24
C VAL A 225 6.28 -5.86 6.92
N ILE A 226 7.13 -6.58 6.19
CA ILE A 226 6.87 -7.94 5.71
C ILE A 226 8.05 -8.84 6.04
N TRP A 227 7.80 -9.94 6.74
CA TRP A 227 8.79 -10.97 7.09
C TRP A 227 8.41 -12.32 6.48
N ASP A 228 8.03 -12.29 5.20
CA ASP A 228 7.77 -13.47 4.38
C ASP A 228 9.01 -13.79 3.53
N PRO A 229 9.75 -14.87 3.82
CA PRO A 229 10.97 -15.21 3.09
C PRO A 229 10.78 -15.40 1.59
N GLU A 230 9.58 -15.76 1.16
CA GLU A 230 9.24 -15.93 -0.26
C GLU A 230 9.09 -14.60 -1.01
N LEU A 231 9.09 -13.47 -0.29
CA LEU A 231 9.01 -12.10 -0.82
C LEU A 231 10.33 -11.33 -0.74
N TYR A 232 11.38 -11.88 -0.11
CA TYR A 232 12.64 -11.17 0.09
C TYR A 232 13.39 -10.90 -1.21
N LEU A 233 13.84 -9.66 -1.36
CA LEU A 233 14.79 -9.25 -2.40
C LEU A 233 16.20 -9.69 -2.00
N GLU A 234 17.08 -9.86 -2.98
CA GLU A 234 18.48 -10.27 -2.75
C GLU A 234 19.35 -9.10 -2.26
N GLY A 235 18.92 -7.86 -2.49
CA GLY A 235 19.59 -6.65 -2.04
C GLY A 235 18.73 -5.40 -2.22
N ASN A 236 19.25 -4.28 -1.72
CA ASN A 236 18.62 -2.97 -1.86
C ASN A 236 19.08 -2.29 -3.15
N GLU A 237 18.12 -1.69 -3.84
CA GLU A 237 18.38 -0.76 -4.92
C GLU A 237 18.76 0.62 -4.36
N ASP A 238 19.44 1.42 -5.19
CA ASP A 238 19.82 2.79 -4.81
C ASP A 238 18.57 3.60 -4.42
N ALA A 239 18.63 4.22 -3.25
CA ALA A 239 17.57 5.09 -2.77
C ALA A 239 17.47 6.32 -3.69
N PHE A 240 16.26 6.70 -4.06
CA PHE A 240 16.04 7.87 -4.91
C PHE A 240 16.44 9.15 -4.17
N ASP A 241 16.86 10.16 -4.91
CA ASP A 241 17.20 11.45 -4.32
C ASP A 241 15.91 12.22 -4.03
N HIS A 242 15.56 12.35 -2.74
CA HIS A 242 14.36 13.01 -2.23
C HIS A 242 14.60 14.45 -1.79
N THR A 243 15.71 15.08 -2.20
CA THR A 243 16.00 16.46 -1.82
C THR A 243 15.00 17.44 -2.43
N SER A 244 14.12 17.97 -1.57
CA SER A 244 13.19 19.04 -1.93
C SER A 244 13.88 20.41 -1.80
N GLN A 245 13.56 21.33 -2.71
CA GLN A 245 14.04 22.71 -2.60
C GLN A 245 13.21 23.46 -1.54
N ALA A 246 13.88 23.94 -0.50
CA ALA A 246 13.24 24.79 0.49
C ALA A 246 12.72 26.07 -0.17
N THR A 247 11.45 26.40 0.05
CA THR A 247 10.88 27.67 -0.40
C THR A 247 10.98 28.68 0.75
N GLU A 248 11.49 29.87 0.47
CA GLU A 248 11.58 30.94 1.48
C GLU A 248 10.20 31.49 1.82
N SER A 249 9.92 31.67 3.11
CA SER A 249 8.67 32.27 3.57
C SER A 249 8.68 33.77 3.28
N ILE A 250 7.69 34.25 2.53
CA ILE A 250 7.53 35.67 2.23
C ILE A 250 6.69 36.33 3.34
N PRO A 251 7.18 37.41 3.99
CA PRO A 251 6.38 38.17 4.95
C PRO A 251 5.11 38.69 4.27
N THR A 252 3.95 38.31 4.80
CA THR A 252 2.64 38.57 4.18
C THR A 252 1.68 39.15 5.22
N THR A 253 0.88 40.15 4.86
CA THR A 253 -0.16 40.70 5.74
C THR A 253 -1.34 39.74 5.90
N GLU A 254 -2.21 39.94 6.91
CA GLU A 254 -3.37 39.06 7.12
C GLU A 254 -4.37 39.08 5.94
N GLU A 255 -4.55 40.23 5.30
CA GLU A 255 -5.43 40.38 4.15
C GLU A 255 -4.89 39.64 2.92
N GLU A 256 -3.61 39.82 2.63
CA GLU A 256 -2.91 39.10 1.56
C GLU A 256 -2.90 37.58 1.81
N LEU A 257 -2.76 37.15 3.08
CA LEU A 257 -2.82 35.74 3.44
C LEU A 257 -4.16 35.12 3.06
N ARG A 258 -5.29 35.78 3.34
CA ARG A 258 -6.62 35.28 2.97
C ARG A 258 -6.79 35.14 1.45
N ILE A 259 -6.30 36.12 0.70
CA ILE A 259 -6.32 36.09 -0.77
C ILE A 259 -5.45 34.94 -1.29
N ASN A 260 -4.23 34.80 -0.76
CA ASN A 260 -3.30 33.73 -1.13
C ASN A 260 -3.86 32.35 -0.81
N MET A 261 -4.53 32.17 0.33
CA MET A 261 -5.21 30.92 0.68
C MET A 261 -6.32 30.58 -0.31
N ALA A 262 -7.16 31.55 -0.68
CA ALA A 262 -8.24 31.34 -1.66
C ALA A 262 -7.68 30.99 -3.05
N ASN A 263 -6.65 31.70 -3.51
CA ASN A 263 -5.98 31.43 -4.77
C ASN A 263 -5.32 30.04 -4.76
N PHE A 264 -4.58 29.71 -3.70
CA PHE A 264 -3.94 28.41 -3.55
C PHE A 264 -4.98 27.27 -3.55
N PHE A 265 -6.12 27.43 -2.89
CA PHE A 265 -7.18 26.43 -2.92
C PHE A 265 -7.68 26.16 -4.35
N VAL A 266 -7.88 27.22 -5.14
CA VAL A 266 -8.27 27.10 -6.55
C VAL A 266 -7.18 26.44 -7.40
N ASP A 267 -5.92 26.84 -7.20
CA ASP A 267 -4.78 26.29 -7.93
C ASP A 267 -4.55 24.82 -7.59
N TYR A 268 -4.66 24.47 -6.31
CA TYR A 268 -4.54 23.09 -5.83
C TYR A 268 -5.58 22.18 -6.49
N ILE A 269 -6.86 22.59 -6.54
CA ILE A 269 -7.91 21.81 -7.19
C ILE A 269 -7.65 21.62 -8.70
N LYS A 270 -7.11 22.64 -9.37
CA LYS A 270 -6.83 22.58 -10.81
C LYS A 270 -5.63 21.70 -11.14
N GLN A 271 -4.63 21.69 -10.26
CA GLN A 271 -3.28 21.19 -10.57
C GLN A 271 -2.93 19.88 -9.84
N ASP A 272 -3.79 19.43 -8.91
CA ASP A 272 -3.64 18.09 -8.31
C ASP A 272 -3.66 17.01 -9.39
N SER A 273 -2.50 16.37 -9.51
CA SER A 273 -2.20 15.42 -10.58
C SER A 273 -1.45 14.20 -10.07
N ILE A 274 -1.33 14.00 -8.74
CA ILE A 274 -0.58 12.90 -8.12
C ILE A 274 -1.02 11.56 -8.70
N GLY A 275 -2.33 11.29 -8.74
CA GLY A 275 -2.87 10.04 -9.28
C GLY A 275 -2.61 9.85 -10.78
N LYS A 276 -2.60 10.93 -11.56
CA LYS A 276 -2.28 10.89 -13.01
C LYS A 276 -0.80 10.57 -13.22
N ILE A 277 0.08 11.17 -12.43
CA ILE A 277 1.52 10.95 -12.47
C ILE A 277 1.87 9.52 -12.04
N ALA A 278 1.27 9.02 -10.95
CA ALA A 278 1.46 7.65 -10.48
C ALA A 278 1.02 6.60 -11.53
N ASN A 279 -0.12 6.83 -12.20
CA ASN A 279 -0.57 5.96 -13.29
C ASN A 279 0.37 6.03 -14.50
N ALA A 280 0.85 7.22 -14.87
CA ALA A 280 1.83 7.39 -15.93
C ALA A 280 3.13 6.62 -15.62
N PHE A 281 3.59 6.64 -14.36
CA PHE A 281 4.74 5.85 -13.95
C PHE A 281 4.49 4.35 -14.16
N LEU A 282 3.38 3.81 -13.66
CA LEU A 282 3.05 2.38 -13.82
C LEU A 282 3.01 1.96 -15.30
N ILE A 283 2.44 2.80 -16.18
CA ILE A 283 2.37 2.50 -17.62
C ILE A 283 3.76 2.47 -18.25
N ASN A 284 4.60 3.45 -17.94
CA ASN A 284 5.94 3.54 -18.51
C ASN A 284 6.89 2.48 -17.94
N ALA A 285 6.75 2.14 -16.66
CA ALA A 285 7.49 1.07 -16.03
C ALA A 285 7.13 -0.30 -16.63
N ASP A 286 5.87 -0.51 -17.02
CA ASP A 286 5.45 -1.74 -17.71
C ASP A 286 6.10 -1.85 -19.12
N LEU A 287 6.09 -0.74 -19.88
CA LEU A 287 6.62 -0.65 -21.25
C LEU A 287 8.15 -0.71 -21.33
N TYR A 288 8.84 0.10 -20.54
CA TYR A 288 10.27 0.39 -20.69
C TYR A 288 11.13 -0.14 -19.52
N GLY A 289 10.50 -0.52 -18.41
CA GLY A 289 11.17 -0.92 -17.19
C GLY A 289 11.29 0.20 -16.16
N ILE A 290 11.32 -0.18 -14.89
CA ILE A 290 11.26 0.73 -13.73
C ILE A 290 12.48 1.66 -13.63
N LYS A 291 13.65 1.22 -14.13
CA LYS A 291 14.89 2.02 -14.12
C LYS A 291 15.07 2.93 -15.34
N HIS A 292 14.16 2.88 -16.32
CA HIS A 292 14.28 3.66 -17.55
C HIS A 292 14.22 5.17 -17.27
N GLU A 293 14.91 5.99 -18.08
CA GLU A 293 15.03 7.45 -17.90
C GLU A 293 13.64 8.12 -17.78
N VAL A 294 12.67 7.69 -18.60
CA VAL A 294 11.29 8.21 -18.54
C VAL A 294 10.65 8.03 -17.18
N CYS A 295 10.86 6.88 -16.52
CA CYS A 295 10.35 6.59 -15.19
C CYS A 295 11.02 7.49 -14.15
N GLN A 296 12.33 7.74 -14.28
CA GLN A 296 13.05 8.67 -13.41
C GLN A 296 12.53 10.10 -13.53
N ARG A 297 12.24 10.59 -14.75
CA ARG A 297 11.63 11.91 -14.94
C ARG A 297 10.24 12.01 -14.31
N ILE A 298 9.42 10.96 -14.47
CA ILE A 298 8.08 10.90 -13.86
C ILE A 298 8.20 10.84 -12.32
N ALA A 299 9.17 10.11 -11.77
CA ALA A 299 9.40 10.04 -10.32
C ALA A 299 9.72 11.41 -9.71
N LYS A 300 10.56 12.22 -10.37
CA LYS A 300 10.83 13.61 -9.94
C LYS A 300 9.56 14.45 -9.91
N LYS A 301 8.68 14.30 -10.91
CA LYS A 301 7.38 14.99 -10.95
C LYS A 301 6.42 14.47 -9.88
N HIS A 302 6.46 13.18 -9.57
CA HIS A 302 5.63 12.60 -8.52
C HIS A 302 5.98 13.18 -7.15
N MET A 303 7.27 13.28 -6.85
CA MET A 303 7.76 13.95 -5.63
C MET A 303 7.30 15.40 -5.55
N ALA A 304 7.51 16.19 -6.61
CA ALA A 304 7.03 17.56 -6.65
C ALA A 304 5.51 17.66 -6.42
N ALA A 305 4.74 16.67 -6.91
CA ALA A 305 3.30 16.61 -6.70
C ALA A 305 2.91 16.27 -5.26
N VAL A 306 3.67 15.39 -4.58
CA VAL A 306 3.46 15.05 -3.16
C VAL A 306 3.77 16.24 -2.26
N ASP A 307 4.79 17.02 -2.61
CA ASP A 307 5.20 18.21 -1.86
C ASP A 307 4.45 19.49 -2.24
N PHE A 308 3.68 19.49 -3.33
CA PHE A 308 2.89 20.65 -3.76
C PHE A 308 2.01 21.27 -2.65
N PRO A 309 1.29 20.50 -1.80
CA PRO A 309 0.58 21.06 -0.65
C PRO A 309 1.47 21.84 0.33
N LYS A 310 2.76 21.46 0.44
CA LYS A 310 3.73 22.06 1.38
C LYS A 310 4.48 23.23 0.74
N THR A 311 4.85 23.10 -0.53
CA THR A 311 5.72 24.07 -1.24
C THR A 311 4.93 25.15 -1.96
N GLY A 312 3.65 24.91 -2.29
CA GLY A 312 2.87 25.79 -3.15
C GLY A 312 3.27 25.74 -4.63
N VAL A 313 4.27 24.93 -5.00
CA VAL A 313 4.78 24.81 -6.36
C VAL A 313 4.23 23.55 -7.03
N PRO A 314 3.44 23.68 -8.11
CA PRO A 314 2.87 22.53 -8.80
C PRO A 314 3.92 21.73 -9.57
N PRO A 315 3.71 20.42 -9.77
CA PRO A 315 4.59 19.61 -10.60
C PRO A 315 4.51 20.05 -12.07
N PRO A 316 5.61 19.99 -12.84
CA PRO A 316 5.56 20.21 -14.29
C PRO A 316 4.62 19.23 -14.99
N GLU A 317 3.95 19.67 -16.07
CA GLU A 317 3.07 18.78 -16.85
C GLU A 317 3.83 17.56 -17.41
N LEU A 318 3.12 16.43 -17.53
CA LEU A 318 3.65 15.24 -18.20
C LEU A 318 3.84 15.51 -19.69
N SER A 319 5.01 15.16 -20.24
CA SER A 319 5.30 15.32 -21.66
C SER A 319 4.36 14.44 -22.51
N LYS A 320 3.81 15.02 -23.58
CA LYS A 320 2.83 14.39 -24.46
C LYS A 320 3.41 13.96 -25.81
N LYS A 321 4.64 14.42 -26.11
CA LYS A 321 5.32 14.19 -27.38
C LYS A 321 6.69 13.58 -27.12
N TRP A 322 7.16 12.85 -28.11
CA TRP A 322 8.54 12.38 -28.20
C TRP A 322 9.50 13.56 -28.26
N ASP A 323 10.65 13.41 -27.60
CA ASP A 323 11.75 14.36 -27.62
C ASP A 323 13.01 13.61 -28.07
N GLY A 324 13.23 13.57 -29.39
CA GLY A 324 14.19 12.66 -30.00
C GLY A 324 13.87 11.20 -29.67
N ASP A 325 14.84 10.49 -29.09
CA ASP A 325 14.69 9.10 -28.66
C ASP A 325 13.96 8.96 -27.29
N LYS A 326 13.61 10.07 -26.64
CA LYS A 326 12.97 10.03 -25.32
C LYS A 326 11.46 9.85 -25.47
N PRO A 327 10.88 8.77 -24.91
CA PRO A 327 9.45 8.55 -24.99
C PRO A 327 8.66 9.60 -24.19
N PRO A 328 7.40 9.87 -24.60
CA PRO A 328 6.52 10.75 -23.85
C PRO A 328 6.18 10.13 -22.50
N GLU A 329 6.10 10.96 -21.46
CA GLU A 329 5.71 10.50 -20.12
C GLU A 329 4.22 10.14 -20.06
N ARG A 330 3.39 10.81 -20.87
CA ARG A 330 2.03 10.36 -21.15
C ARG A 330 2.06 9.39 -22.33
N SER A 331 2.12 8.10 -21.99
CA SER A 331 2.09 7.02 -22.99
C SER A 331 0.85 7.09 -23.89
N GLU A 332 1.03 6.77 -25.17
CA GLU A 332 -0.01 6.70 -26.21
C GLU A 332 -0.97 5.52 -26.01
N ARG A 333 -0.53 4.50 -25.26
CA ARG A 333 -1.30 3.29 -24.94
C ARG A 333 -1.11 2.89 -23.47
N SER A 334 -2.13 2.26 -22.89
CA SER A 334 -2.09 1.81 -21.49
C SER A 334 -2.15 0.27 -21.40
N PRO A 335 -1.57 -0.37 -20.39
CA PRO A 335 -1.75 -1.79 -20.20
C PRO A 335 -3.20 -2.10 -19.83
N ASP A 336 -3.64 -3.32 -20.15
CA ASP A 336 -4.99 -3.83 -19.97
C ASP A 336 -5.52 -3.67 -18.54
N TYR A 337 -4.65 -3.79 -17.53
CA TYR A 337 -5.02 -3.60 -16.12
C TYR A 337 -5.40 -2.17 -15.74
N MET A 338 -5.17 -1.16 -16.59
CA MET A 338 -5.65 0.20 -16.37
C MET A 338 -7.13 0.40 -16.71
N GLU A 339 -7.73 -0.52 -17.48
CA GLU A 339 -9.16 -0.51 -17.85
C GLU A 339 -9.66 0.82 -18.42
N LYS A 340 -8.83 1.52 -19.20
CA LYS A 340 -9.24 2.76 -19.84
C LYS A 340 -10.11 2.48 -21.06
N VAL A 341 -11.37 2.94 -21.02
CA VAL A 341 -12.38 2.65 -22.06
C VAL A 341 -12.08 3.33 -23.39
N ASN A 342 -11.58 4.57 -23.36
CA ASN A 342 -11.42 5.43 -24.54
C ASN A 342 -9.95 5.66 -24.93
N GLU A 343 -9.04 4.79 -24.51
CA GLU A 343 -7.62 4.88 -24.84
C GLU A 343 -7.12 3.55 -25.43
N PRO A 344 -6.19 3.56 -26.40
CA PRO A 344 -5.55 2.34 -26.88
C PRO A 344 -4.94 1.55 -25.73
N SER A 345 -5.12 0.22 -25.76
CA SER A 345 -4.57 -0.66 -24.73
C SER A 345 -3.78 -1.84 -25.30
N TYR A 346 -2.92 -2.44 -24.48
CA TYR A 346 -2.15 -3.63 -24.80
C TYR A 346 -2.18 -4.63 -23.63
N ILE A 347 -1.96 -5.91 -23.91
CA ILE A 347 -1.93 -6.96 -22.88
C ILE A 347 -0.55 -6.91 -22.20
N SER A 348 -0.50 -6.51 -20.92
CA SER A 348 0.76 -6.50 -20.17
C SER A 348 1.21 -7.92 -19.85
N SER A 349 2.48 -8.25 -20.11
CA SER A 349 3.10 -9.53 -19.71
C SER A 349 3.60 -9.54 -18.27
N ARG A 350 3.63 -8.37 -17.60
CA ARG A 350 4.13 -8.18 -16.23
C ARG A 350 3.17 -8.75 -15.18
N LEU A 351 3.65 -8.88 -13.94
CA LEU A 351 2.90 -9.50 -12.85
C LEU A 351 1.55 -8.80 -12.59
N ASN A 352 1.51 -7.47 -12.64
CA ASN A 352 0.26 -6.70 -12.53
C ASN A 352 -0.79 -7.10 -13.58
N GLY A 353 -0.37 -7.24 -14.85
CA GLY A 353 -1.27 -7.68 -15.93
C GLY A 353 -1.77 -9.10 -15.73
N GLN A 354 -0.88 -10.02 -15.33
CA GLN A 354 -1.24 -11.42 -15.07
C GLN A 354 -2.28 -11.53 -13.95
N LEU A 355 -2.04 -10.90 -12.80
CA LEU A 355 -2.94 -10.91 -11.65
C LEU A 355 -4.29 -10.23 -11.97
N PHE A 356 -4.25 -9.11 -12.69
CA PHE A 356 -5.46 -8.40 -13.09
C PHE A 356 -6.36 -9.28 -13.96
N ARG A 357 -5.82 -9.92 -15.00
CA ARG A 357 -6.62 -10.78 -15.89
C ARG A 357 -7.23 -11.95 -15.13
N ARG A 358 -6.49 -12.53 -14.18
CA ARG A 358 -7.00 -13.58 -13.30
C ARG A 358 -8.15 -13.10 -12.41
N ALA A 359 -8.01 -11.92 -11.80
CA ALA A 359 -9.06 -11.31 -10.98
C ALA A 359 -10.31 -11.02 -11.80
N LYS A 360 -10.11 -10.48 -13.01
CA LYS A 360 -11.18 -10.15 -13.96
C LYS A 360 -11.95 -11.40 -14.40
N GLN A 361 -11.27 -12.49 -14.75
CA GLN A 361 -11.92 -13.75 -15.13
C GLN A 361 -12.86 -14.25 -14.03
N ILE A 362 -12.45 -14.17 -12.76
CA ILE A 362 -13.28 -14.60 -11.62
C ILE A 362 -14.48 -13.66 -11.41
N ASP A 363 -14.26 -12.34 -11.52
CA ASP A 363 -15.32 -11.33 -11.42
C ASP A 363 -16.38 -11.54 -12.52
N ASP A 364 -15.95 -11.84 -13.75
CA ASP A 364 -16.81 -12.13 -14.90
C ASP A 364 -17.63 -13.41 -14.68
N ILE A 365 -17.02 -14.49 -14.19
CA ILE A 365 -17.71 -15.76 -13.88
C ILE A 365 -18.78 -15.56 -12.79
N ILE A 366 -18.45 -14.84 -11.72
CA ILE A 366 -19.38 -14.58 -10.61
C ILE A 366 -20.53 -13.68 -11.05
N SER A 367 -20.24 -12.68 -11.89
CA SER A 367 -21.27 -11.82 -12.47
C SER A 367 -22.23 -12.62 -13.36
N ALA A 368 -21.72 -13.52 -14.20
CA ALA A 368 -22.52 -14.38 -15.07
C ALA A 368 -23.39 -15.39 -14.28
N THR A 369 -22.84 -16.02 -13.25
CA THR A 369 -23.55 -17.02 -12.42
C THR A 369 -24.73 -16.41 -11.66
N ASN A 370 -24.59 -15.16 -11.22
CA ASN A 370 -25.67 -14.45 -10.54
C ASN A 370 -26.78 -14.00 -11.48
N ILE A 371 -26.47 -13.66 -12.74
CA ILE A 371 -27.50 -13.43 -13.76
C ILE A 371 -28.34 -14.71 -13.92
N ILE A 372 -27.69 -15.87 -14.03
CA ILE A 372 -28.38 -17.16 -14.15
C ILE A 372 -29.22 -17.46 -12.89
N SER A 373 -28.71 -17.16 -11.70
CA SER A 373 -29.45 -17.36 -10.44
C SER A 373 -30.67 -16.42 -10.29
N LEU A 374 -30.58 -15.19 -10.83
CA LEU A 374 -31.70 -14.24 -10.89
C LEU A 374 -32.79 -14.72 -11.86
N TYR A 375 -32.43 -15.34 -12.98
CA TYR A 375 -33.41 -15.91 -13.92
C TYR A 375 -34.18 -17.10 -13.31
N PHE A 376 -33.56 -17.87 -12.41
CA PHE A 376 -34.22 -18.99 -11.71
C PHE A 376 -35.14 -18.56 -10.55
N PHE A 377 -35.04 -17.31 -10.07
CA PHE A 377 -35.91 -16.77 -9.04
C PHE A 377 -37.10 -15.95 -9.60
N ILE A 378 -37.19 -15.81 -10.93
CA ILE A 378 -38.27 -15.05 -11.61
C ILE A 378 -39.33 -15.97 -12.24
N TYR A 379 -39.28 -17.29 -12.00
CA TYR A 379 -40.33 -18.24 -12.43
C TYR A 379 -40.87 -19.09 -11.29
#